data_AF-A0A7C4QV37-F1
#
_entry.id   AF-A0A7C4QV37-F1
#
_cell.length_a   1.000
_cell.length_b   1.000
_cell.length_c   1.000
_cell.angle_alpha   90.00
_cell.angle_beta   90.00
_cell.angle_gamma   90.00
#
_symmetry.space_group_name_H-M   'P 1'
#
loop_
_entity.id
_entity.type
_entity.pdbx_description
1 polymer ?
#
loop_
_entity_poly.entity_id
_entity_poly.type
_entity_poly.pdbx_seq_one_letter_code
_entity_poly.pdbx_strand_id
1 'polypeptide(L)'
;MAFKSVDHSDDAELLRNFILTVGVVSNHGNWFTSDNQNKELMVLAQSYDWLLFLTDAGLSEFIKDILLSDNRAVAPARAAFKSSYSATKTKNSFTKVQMALEADTVLQKYFASNLKRIETWFNVITPEGQKVGKLRAQIAKLARKSWPTILDA
;
A
#
# COMPACT_ATOMS: atom_id res chain seq x y z
N MET A 1 5.99 -17.45 14.34
CA MET A 1 7.37 -17.42 13.79
C MET A 1 7.72 -15.96 13.54
N ALA A 2 8.78 -15.43 14.15
CA ALA A 2 9.10 -14.02 13.97
C ALA A 2 9.69 -13.80 12.56
N PHE A 3 9.04 -12.95 11.76
CA PHE A 3 9.47 -12.47 10.44
C PHE A 3 10.94 -11.95 10.38
N LYS A 4 11.58 -11.74 11.54
CA LYS A 4 12.98 -11.31 11.68
C LYS A 4 14.03 -12.27 11.08
N SER A 5 13.71 -13.53 10.76
CA SER A 5 14.71 -14.52 10.31
C SER A 5 14.66 -14.90 8.83
N VAL A 6 13.53 -14.71 8.13
CA VAL A 6 13.36 -15.29 6.78
C VAL A 6 14.01 -14.47 5.68
N ASP A 7 13.97 -13.13 5.75
CA ASP A 7 14.59 -12.28 4.74
C ASP A 7 16.13 -12.37 4.74
N HIS A 8 16.73 -12.90 5.82
CA HIS A 8 18.14 -13.20 5.95
C HIS A 8 18.51 -14.66 5.64
N SER A 9 17.54 -15.56 5.49
CA SER A 9 17.80 -16.96 5.19
C SER A 9 18.16 -17.16 3.72
N ASP A 10 19.11 -18.05 3.44
CA ASP A 10 19.40 -18.57 2.09
C ASP A 10 18.98 -20.05 1.94
N ASP A 11 18.21 -20.56 2.91
CA ASP A 11 17.61 -21.89 2.86
C ASP A 11 16.55 -21.98 1.75
N ALA A 12 16.84 -22.77 0.72
CA ALA A 12 15.99 -22.91 -0.44
C ALA A 12 14.65 -23.58 -0.12
N GLU A 13 14.61 -24.59 0.74
CA GLU A 13 13.36 -25.29 1.09
C GLU A 13 12.40 -24.38 1.85
N LEU A 14 12.96 -23.56 2.76
CA LEU A 14 12.19 -22.57 3.49
C LEU A 14 11.69 -21.44 2.58
N LEU A 15 12.54 -20.91 1.70
CA LEU A 15 12.19 -19.80 0.80
C LEU A 15 11.22 -20.20 -0.31
N ARG A 16 11.31 -21.43 -0.82
CA ARG A 16 10.40 -21.98 -1.83
C ARG A 16 8.94 -21.98 -1.37
N ASN A 17 8.71 -22.23 -0.08
CA ASN A 17 7.38 -22.29 0.53
C ASN A 17 7.01 -20.99 1.28
N PHE A 18 7.86 -19.97 1.20
CA PHE A 18 7.66 -18.72 1.92
C PHE A 18 6.59 -17.86 1.24
N ILE A 19 5.63 -17.41 2.04
CA ILE A 19 4.61 -16.44 1.63
C ILE A 19 4.73 -15.24 2.55
N LEU A 20 4.92 -14.05 1.96
CA LEU A 20 4.81 -12.78 2.66
C LEU A 20 3.39 -12.23 2.47
N THR A 21 2.68 -12.01 3.56
CA THR A 21 1.34 -11.42 3.54
C THR A 21 1.38 -9.95 3.96
N VAL A 22 0.87 -9.06 3.10
CA VAL A 22 0.77 -7.63 3.36
C VAL A 22 -0.67 -7.18 3.22
N GLY A 23 -1.30 -6.81 4.32
CA GLY A 23 -2.62 -6.18 4.36
C GLY A 23 -2.50 -4.67 4.37
N VAL A 24 -3.37 -3.99 3.62
CA VAL A 24 -3.53 -2.53 3.69
C VAL A 24 -4.98 -2.23 3.98
N VAL A 25 -5.23 -1.50 5.07
CA VAL A 25 -6.57 -1.11 5.49
C VAL A 25 -6.67 0.41 5.57
N SER A 26 -7.83 0.95 5.21
CA SER A 26 -8.20 2.34 5.41
C SER A 26 -9.49 2.33 6.20
N ASN A 27 -9.55 3.01 7.34
CA ASN A 27 -10.79 3.05 8.12
C ASN A 27 -11.41 4.44 8.08
N HIS A 28 -12.46 4.57 7.28
CA HIS A 28 -13.30 5.76 7.26
C HIS A 28 -14.24 5.74 8.47
N GLY A 29 -13.81 6.32 9.60
CA GLY A 29 -14.70 6.69 10.70
C GLY A 29 -14.70 5.81 11.95
N ASN A 30 -13.76 4.88 12.10
CA ASN A 30 -13.57 4.14 13.34
C ASN A 30 -12.11 4.30 13.83
N TRP A 31 -11.91 5.14 14.85
CA TRP A 31 -10.61 5.58 15.34
C TRP A 31 -9.93 4.49 16.16
N PHE A 32 -8.87 3.86 15.63
CA PHE A 32 -8.11 2.86 16.37
C PHE A 32 -6.60 3.11 16.23
N THR A 33 -5.93 3.15 17.37
CA THR A 33 -4.47 3.17 17.49
C THR A 33 -3.97 1.73 17.68
N SER A 34 -2.65 1.50 17.58
CA SER A 34 -2.03 0.20 17.91
C SER A 34 -2.45 -0.32 19.28
N ASP A 35 -2.74 0.61 20.20
CA ASP A 35 -2.97 0.35 21.62
C ASP A 35 -4.46 0.13 21.95
N ASN A 36 -5.37 0.34 20.99
CA ASN A 36 -6.81 0.16 21.17
C ASN A 36 -7.46 -0.38 19.87
N GLN A 37 -7.16 -1.64 19.56
CA GLN A 37 -7.70 -2.33 18.39
C GLN A 37 -9.10 -2.88 18.69
N ASN A 38 -10.08 -2.63 17.81
CA ASN A 38 -11.33 -3.41 17.88
C ASN A 38 -11.03 -4.89 17.55
N LYS A 39 -11.97 -5.79 17.89
CA LYS A 39 -11.82 -7.22 17.63
C LYS A 39 -11.48 -7.54 16.16
N GLU A 40 -11.97 -6.74 15.21
CA GLU A 40 -11.72 -6.94 13.78
C GLU A 40 -10.27 -6.58 13.40
N LEU A 41 -9.73 -5.47 13.92
CA LEU A 41 -8.32 -5.09 13.71
C LEU A 41 -7.37 -6.08 14.37
N MET A 42 -7.72 -6.63 15.54
CA MET A 42 -6.93 -7.68 16.18
C MET A 42 -6.86 -8.95 15.31
N VAL A 43 -8.01 -9.38 14.76
CA VAL A 43 -8.07 -10.52 13.84
C VAL A 43 -7.24 -10.26 12.59
N LEU A 44 -7.34 -9.05 12.02
CA LEU A 44 -6.53 -8.68 10.86
C LEU A 44 -5.03 -8.64 11.19
N ALA A 45 -4.65 -8.06 12.33
CA ALA A 45 -3.25 -7.99 12.75
C ALA A 45 -2.62 -9.37 12.99
N GLN A 46 -3.43 -10.39 13.30
CA GLN A 46 -2.98 -11.78 13.40
C GLN A 46 -2.98 -12.53 12.06
N SER A 47 -3.64 -11.99 11.04
CA SER A 47 -3.79 -12.64 9.73
C SER A 47 -2.71 -12.25 8.72
N TYR A 48 -1.97 -11.17 8.97
CA TYR A 48 -0.94 -10.66 8.06
C TYR A 48 0.42 -10.52 8.77
N ASP A 49 1.50 -10.78 8.04
CA ASP A 49 2.86 -10.49 8.50
C ASP A 49 3.09 -8.97 8.62
N TRP A 50 2.49 -8.22 7.69
CA TRP A 50 2.41 -6.77 7.72
C TRP A 50 0.99 -6.29 7.55
N LEU A 51 0.50 -5.48 8.49
CA LEU A 51 -0.75 -4.77 8.37
C LEU A 51 -0.48 -3.28 8.41
N LEU A 52 -0.75 -2.61 7.30
CA LEU A 52 -0.58 -1.19 7.12
C LEU A 52 -1.93 -0.49 7.22
N PHE A 53 -1.98 0.61 7.95
CA PHE A 53 -3.15 1.45 8.07
C PHE A 53 -2.93 2.77 7.32
N LEU A 54 -3.71 3.02 6.28
CA LEU A 54 -3.75 4.31 5.59
C LEU A 54 -4.44 5.34 6.48
N THR A 55 -3.72 6.38 6.85
CA THR A 55 -4.20 7.44 7.74
C THR A 55 -5.12 8.41 7.01
N ASP A 56 -6.07 8.99 7.77
CA ASP A 56 -6.92 10.07 7.28
C ASP A 56 -6.12 11.29 6.81
N ALA A 57 -5.01 11.59 7.48
CA ALA A 57 -4.10 12.66 7.09
C ALA A 57 -3.50 12.40 5.69
N GLY A 58 -2.98 11.19 5.46
CA GLY A 58 -2.45 10.80 4.15
C GLY A 58 -3.51 10.79 3.05
N LEU A 59 -4.70 10.30 3.35
CA LEU A 59 -5.81 10.34 2.40
C LEU A 59 -6.28 11.77 2.11
N SER A 60 -6.36 12.63 3.12
CA SER A 60 -6.70 14.05 2.96
C SER A 60 -5.67 14.76 2.09
N GLU A 61 -4.39 14.45 2.27
CA GLU A 61 -3.30 14.97 1.45
C GLU A 61 -3.45 14.55 -0.01
N PHE A 62 -3.75 13.28 -0.28
CA PHE A 62 -4.05 12.82 -1.65
C PHE A 62 -5.21 13.61 -2.28
N ILE A 63 -6.31 13.79 -1.55
CA ILE A 63 -7.48 14.53 -2.03
C ILE A 63 -7.09 15.97 -2.36
N LYS A 64 -6.31 16.64 -1.50
CA LYS A 64 -5.84 18.01 -1.73
C LYS A 64 -4.92 18.10 -2.94
N ASP A 65 -3.90 17.24 -3.00
CA ASP A 65 -2.84 17.30 -4.01
C ASP A 65 -3.35 16.93 -5.41
N ILE A 66 -4.35 16.03 -5.51
CA ILE A 66 -4.83 15.49 -6.78
C ILE A 66 -6.23 16.03 -7.15
N LEU A 67 -7.21 15.85 -6.26
CA LEU A 67 -8.62 16.04 -6.60
C LEU A 67 -9.08 17.49 -6.46
N LEU A 68 -8.54 18.22 -5.49
CA LEU A 68 -8.89 19.62 -5.22
C LEU A 68 -7.85 20.62 -5.76
N SER A 69 -6.68 20.14 -6.17
CA SER A 69 -5.61 20.97 -6.72
C SER A 69 -5.98 21.58 -8.07
N ASP A 70 -5.64 22.85 -8.29
CA ASP A 70 -5.73 23.50 -9.61
C ASP A 70 -4.52 23.20 -10.51
N ASN A 71 -3.55 22.42 -10.02
CA ASN A 71 -2.38 22.04 -10.80
C ASN A 71 -2.80 21.27 -12.07
N ARG A 72 -2.38 21.78 -13.23
CA ARG A 72 -2.66 21.17 -14.54
C ARG A 72 -1.98 19.82 -14.70
N ALA A 73 -0.84 19.60 -14.04
CA ALA A 73 -0.12 18.32 -14.10
C ALA A 73 -0.93 17.14 -13.56
N VAL A 74 -1.90 17.40 -12.67
CA VAL A 74 -2.78 16.36 -12.09
C VAL A 74 -4.21 16.40 -12.65
N ALA A 75 -4.47 17.27 -13.62
CA ALA A 75 -5.79 17.41 -14.23
C ALA A 75 -6.35 16.11 -14.82
N PRO A 76 -5.57 15.23 -15.48
CA PRO A 76 -6.09 13.96 -15.99
C PRO A 76 -6.65 13.05 -14.90
N ALA A 77 -5.94 12.95 -13.76
CA ALA A 77 -6.40 12.16 -12.62
C ALA A 77 -7.69 12.74 -12.00
N ARG A 78 -7.74 14.07 -11.84
CA ARG A 78 -8.94 14.77 -11.34
C ARG A 78 -10.15 14.60 -12.28
N ALA A 79 -9.93 14.70 -13.60
CA ALA A 79 -10.97 14.53 -14.60
C ALA A 79 -11.53 13.10 -14.58
N ALA A 80 -10.65 12.10 -14.56
CA ALA A 80 -11.04 10.68 -14.49
C ALA A 80 -11.82 10.35 -13.21
N PHE A 81 -11.43 10.95 -12.07
CA PHE A 81 -12.21 10.83 -10.83
C PHE A 81 -13.61 11.45 -11.00
N LYS A 82 -13.69 12.72 -11.44
CA LYS A 82 -14.98 13.41 -11.61
C LYS A 82 -15.92 12.69 -12.58
N SER A 83 -15.41 12.18 -13.70
CA SER A 83 -16.24 11.43 -14.66
C SER A 83 -16.77 10.13 -14.05
N SER A 84 -15.94 9.44 -13.27
CA SER A 84 -16.25 8.15 -12.64
C SER A 84 -17.33 8.22 -11.56
N TYR A 85 -17.50 9.39 -10.94
CA TYR A 85 -18.47 9.63 -9.86
C TYR A 85 -19.55 10.66 -10.21
N SER A 86 -19.68 11.02 -11.50
CA SER A 86 -20.75 11.89 -11.97
C SER A 86 -22.12 11.20 -11.94
N ALA A 87 -23.20 12.00 -11.82
CA ALA A 87 -24.57 11.48 -11.86
C ALA A 87 -24.93 10.81 -13.19
N THR A 88 -24.26 11.20 -14.28
CA THR A 88 -24.45 10.67 -15.63
C THR A 88 -23.42 9.59 -16.00
N LYS A 89 -22.76 8.97 -15.02
CA LYS A 89 -21.70 7.99 -15.28
C LYS A 89 -22.24 6.78 -16.06
N THR A 90 -21.54 6.40 -17.11
CA THR A 90 -21.80 5.16 -17.87
C THR A 90 -20.73 4.10 -17.60
N LYS A 91 -19.50 4.52 -17.29
CA LYS A 91 -18.36 3.64 -17.00
C LYS A 91 -17.41 4.29 -16.00
N ASN A 92 -16.85 3.49 -15.09
CA ASN A 92 -15.86 3.96 -14.13
C ASN A 92 -14.44 3.82 -14.73
N SER A 93 -13.60 4.84 -14.59
CA SER A 93 -12.22 4.90 -15.10
C SER A 93 -11.24 5.39 -14.03
N PHE A 94 -11.62 5.30 -12.76
CA PHE A 94 -10.79 5.64 -11.60
C PHE A 94 -10.98 4.59 -10.51
N THR A 95 -10.66 3.34 -10.81
CA THR A 95 -10.73 2.20 -9.87
C THR A 95 -9.47 1.33 -9.95
N LYS A 96 -9.33 0.42 -8.99
CA LYS A 96 -8.28 -0.60 -8.99
C LYS A 96 -8.29 -1.48 -10.25
N VAL A 97 -9.47 -1.81 -10.79
CA VAL A 97 -9.61 -2.75 -11.92
C VAL A 97 -9.64 -2.05 -13.28
N GLN A 98 -9.97 -0.76 -13.29
CA GLN A 98 -10.09 0.01 -14.50
C GLN A 98 -9.70 1.46 -14.23
N MET A 99 -8.67 1.92 -14.93
CA MET A 99 -8.14 3.28 -14.81
C MET A 99 -7.88 3.88 -16.19
N ALA A 100 -8.21 5.17 -16.38
CA ALA A 100 -7.81 5.90 -17.56
C ALA A 100 -6.28 5.99 -17.63
N LEU A 101 -5.69 5.70 -18.80
CA LEU A 101 -4.23 5.64 -18.98
C LEU A 101 -3.51 6.93 -18.57
N GLU A 102 -4.07 8.09 -18.91
CA GLU A 102 -3.49 9.39 -18.55
C GLU A 102 -3.56 9.65 -17.05
N ALA A 103 -4.65 9.23 -16.40
CA ALA A 103 -4.79 9.32 -14.94
C ALA A 103 -3.78 8.42 -14.24
N ASP A 104 -3.65 7.17 -14.70
CA ASP A 104 -2.67 6.21 -14.18
C ASP A 104 -1.23 6.74 -14.31
N THR A 105 -0.85 7.24 -15.49
CA THR A 105 0.48 7.82 -15.74
C THR A 105 0.80 8.95 -14.78
N VAL A 106 -0.16 9.86 -14.57
CA VAL A 106 -0.02 10.99 -13.64
C VAL A 106 0.10 10.51 -12.19
N LEU A 107 -0.73 9.54 -11.78
CA LEU A 107 -0.71 8.99 -10.44
C LEU A 107 0.62 8.27 -10.16
N GLN A 108 1.10 7.43 -11.08
CA GLN A 108 2.40 6.77 -10.96
C GLN A 108 3.53 7.78 -10.79
N LYS A 109 3.54 8.84 -11.60
CA LYS A 109 4.52 9.93 -11.48
C LYS A 109 4.42 10.64 -10.13
N TYR A 110 3.21 10.93 -9.67
CA TYR A 110 2.97 11.54 -8.36
C TYR A 110 3.51 10.66 -7.22
N PHE A 111 3.16 9.38 -7.20
CA PHE A 111 3.62 8.44 -6.16
C PHE A 111 5.14 8.29 -6.18
N ALA A 112 5.74 8.13 -7.37
CA ALA A 112 7.19 8.00 -7.53
C ALA A 112 7.95 9.24 -7.02
N SER A 113 7.44 10.44 -7.34
CA SER A 113 8.08 11.71 -6.97
C SER A 113 7.94 12.05 -5.48
N ASN A 114 6.99 11.42 -4.78
CA ASN A 114 6.64 11.75 -3.40
C ASN A 114 6.83 10.58 -2.42
N LEU A 115 7.58 9.54 -2.81
CA LEU A 115 7.64 8.27 -2.07
C LEU A 115 7.94 8.44 -0.57
N LYS A 116 8.95 9.26 -0.21
CA LYS A 116 9.32 9.51 1.19
C LYS A 116 8.18 10.16 2.00
N ARG A 117 7.44 11.07 1.38
CA ARG A 117 6.28 11.73 2.00
C ARG A 117 5.13 10.74 2.14
N ILE A 118 4.86 9.95 1.12
CA ILE A 118 3.76 8.98 1.08
C ILE A 118 3.99 7.81 2.05
N GLU A 119 5.23 7.43 2.32
CA GLU A 119 5.53 6.46 3.39
C GLU A 119 5.00 6.91 4.76
N THR A 120 4.87 8.21 5.01
CA THR A 120 4.30 8.76 6.25
C THR A 120 2.78 8.65 6.32
N TRP A 121 2.11 8.32 5.21
CA TRP A 121 0.66 8.14 5.18
C TRP A 121 0.22 6.86 5.89
N PHE A 122 1.15 5.96 6.20
CA PHE A 122 0.86 4.64 6.74
C PHE A 122 1.36 4.49 8.17
N ASN A 123 0.47 4.03 9.05
CA ASN A 123 0.85 3.45 10.32
C ASN A 123 1.05 1.95 10.16
N VAL A 124 2.08 1.39 10.80
CA VAL A 124 2.30 -0.06 10.83
C VAL A 124 1.59 -0.61 12.07
N ILE A 125 0.56 -1.44 11.86
CA ILE A 125 -0.19 -2.09 12.94
C ILE A 125 0.54 -3.37 13.37
N THR A 126 0.98 -4.16 12.41
CA THR A 126 1.88 -5.29 12.64
C THR A 126 2.98 -5.29 11.55
N PRO A 127 4.24 -5.62 11.88
CA PRO A 127 4.74 -5.88 13.22
C PRO A 127 4.84 -4.59 14.04
N GLU A 128 4.55 -4.67 15.34
CA GLU A 128 4.58 -3.53 16.25
C GLU A 128 5.96 -2.83 16.27
N GLY A 129 5.94 -1.50 16.37
CA GLY A 129 7.14 -0.66 16.43
C GLY A 129 7.97 -0.62 15.14
N GLN A 130 7.50 -1.23 14.05
CA GLN A 130 8.17 -1.17 12.75
C GLN A 130 7.70 0.03 11.91
N LYS A 131 8.44 0.31 10.83
CA LYS A 131 8.13 1.36 9.87
C LYS A 131 8.03 0.76 8.47
N VAL A 132 7.24 1.38 7.59
CA VAL A 132 7.09 0.95 6.17
C VAL A 132 8.42 0.85 5.44
N GLY A 133 9.39 1.72 5.77
CA GLY A 133 10.74 1.65 5.19
C GLY A 133 11.44 0.31 5.43
N LYS A 134 11.14 -0.40 6.52
CA LYS A 134 11.68 -1.74 6.79
C LYS A 134 11.03 -2.80 5.91
N LEU A 135 9.70 -2.79 5.78
CA LEU A 135 8.98 -3.65 4.84
C LEU A 135 9.53 -3.48 3.42
N ARG A 136 9.73 -2.23 2.99
CA ARG A 136 10.33 -1.93 1.67
C ARG A 136 11.73 -2.55 1.54
N ALA A 137 12.57 -2.42 2.55
CA ALA A 137 13.91 -3.00 2.54
C ALA A 137 13.87 -4.54 2.45
N GLN A 138 12.93 -5.18 3.14
CA GLN A 138 12.77 -6.63 3.13
C GLN A 138 12.24 -7.14 1.79
N ILE A 139 11.23 -6.49 1.21
CA ILE A 139 10.76 -6.79 -0.15
C ILE A 139 11.89 -6.61 -1.17
N ALA A 140 12.65 -5.51 -1.07
CA ALA A 140 13.76 -5.25 -1.98
C ALA A 140 14.88 -6.30 -1.85
N LYS A 141 15.11 -6.84 -0.65
CA LYS A 141 16.09 -7.90 -0.41
C LYS A 141 15.60 -9.23 -0.96
N LEU A 142 14.35 -9.60 -0.69
CA LEU A 142 13.70 -10.79 -1.24
C LEU A 142 13.70 -10.76 -2.77
N ALA A 143 13.37 -9.63 -3.39
CA ALA A 143 13.35 -9.46 -4.84
C ALA A 143 14.73 -9.66 -5.52
N ARG A 144 15.84 -9.53 -4.78
CA ARG A 144 17.21 -9.73 -5.30
C ARG A 144 17.71 -11.17 -5.20
N LYS A 145 16.96 -12.07 -4.54
CA LYS A 145 17.36 -13.48 -4.43
C LYS A 145 17.25 -14.17 -5.80
N SER A 146 18.06 -15.21 -6.00
CA SER A 146 18.01 -16.04 -7.21
C SER A 146 16.81 -16.99 -7.16
N TRP A 147 15.61 -16.45 -7.37
CA TRP A 147 14.37 -17.21 -7.32
C TRP A 147 14.33 -18.41 -8.27
N PRO A 148 14.84 -18.35 -9.52
CA PRO A 148 14.91 -19.54 -10.36
C PRO A 148 15.67 -20.69 -9.67
N THR A 149 16.85 -20.41 -9.11
CA THR A 149 17.63 -21.41 -8.37
C THR A 149 16.90 -21.96 -7.15
N ILE A 150 16.24 -21.07 -6.38
CA ILE A 150 15.50 -21.46 -5.17
C ILE A 150 14.25 -22.30 -5.51
N LEU A 151 13.59 -21.99 -6.63
CA LEU A 151 12.41 -22.69 -7.11
C LEU A 151 12.73 -23.95 -7.94
N ASP A 152 13.99 -24.20 -8.26
CA ASP A 152 14.45 -25.42 -8.94
C ASP A 152 15.18 -26.40 -8.01
N ALA A 153 15.64 -25.96 -6.82
CA ALA A 153 16.34 -26.76 -5.80
C ALA A 153 15.43 -27.64 -4.92
#